data_AF-A0A7K8GDH0-F1
#
_entry.id   AF-A0A7K8GDH0-F1
#
_cell.length_a   1.000
_cell.length_b   1.000
_cell.length_c   1.000
_cell.angle_alpha   90.00
_cell.angle_beta   90.00
_cell.angle_gamma   90.00
#
_symmetry.space_group_name_H-M   'P 1'
#
loop_
_entity.id
_entity.type
_entity.pdbx_description
1 polymer ?
#
loop_
_entity_poly.entity_id
_entity_poly.type
_entity_poly.pdbx_seq_one_letter_code
_entity_poly.pdbx_strand_id
1 'polypeptide(L)'
;PQTGELVALKKVPLRRPEDGVPPQTLREIKALREIEDHPHVIRLRAAFAQGPTVVLALELLVGDLGGLLRAAPAPLPPPRVRALLAMTLRGLGHVHR
;
A
#
# COMPACT_ATOMS: atom_id res chain seq x y z
N PRO A 1 -13.94 -8.81 -16.02
CA PRO A 1 -13.03 -9.96 -16.23
C PRO A 1 -12.29 -10.31 -14.93
N GLN A 2 -12.28 -11.58 -14.51
CA GLN A 2 -11.44 -12.04 -13.40
C GLN A 2 -10.01 -12.23 -13.90
N THR A 3 -9.02 -11.67 -13.19
CA THR A 3 -7.61 -11.71 -13.60
C THR A 3 -6.84 -12.90 -13.03
N GLY A 4 -7.35 -13.56 -11.97
CA GLY A 4 -6.63 -14.61 -11.25
C GLY A 4 -5.43 -14.14 -10.42
N GLU A 5 -5.18 -12.83 -10.37
CA GLU A 5 -4.06 -12.25 -9.62
C GLU A 5 -4.29 -12.34 -8.10
N LEU A 6 -3.25 -12.73 -7.36
CA LEU A 6 -3.27 -12.68 -5.90
C LEU A 6 -3.12 -11.22 -5.41
N VAL A 7 -3.98 -10.84 -4.45
CA VAL A 7 -4.02 -9.47 -3.91
C VAL A 7 -4.05 -9.47 -2.38
N ALA A 8 -3.58 -8.37 -1.79
CA ALA A 8 -3.77 -8.09 -0.37
C ALA A 8 -5.08 -7.32 -0.15
N LEU A 9 -5.96 -7.81 0.72
CA LEU A 9 -7.23 -7.14 1.05
C LEU A 9 -7.13 -6.37 2.36
N LYS A 10 -7.08 -5.04 2.29
CA LYS A 10 -7.15 -4.16 3.46
C LYS A 10 -8.61 -3.75 3.71
N LYS A 11 -9.19 -4.26 4.79
CA LYS A 11 -10.55 -3.91 5.24
C LYS A 11 -10.52 -2.69 6.14
N VAL A 12 -11.29 -1.66 5.79
CA VAL A 12 -11.44 -0.41 6.54
C VAL A 12 -12.89 -0.29 7.00
N PRO A 13 -13.18 -0.68 8.26
CA PRO A 13 -14.54 -0.60 8.81
C PRO A 13 -15.01 0.86 8.92
N LEU A 14 -16.26 1.09 8.55
CA LEU A 14 -16.95 2.37 8.74
C LEU A 14 -17.50 2.40 10.16
N ARG A 15 -17.03 3.34 11.00
CA ARG A 15 -17.50 3.47 12.39
C ARG A 15 -18.94 3.98 12.47
N ARG A 16 -19.33 4.85 11.54
CA ARG A 16 -20.67 5.43 11.38
C ARG A 16 -21.07 5.30 9.91
N PRO A 17 -21.68 4.17 9.50
CA PRO A 17 -22.02 3.93 8.09
C PRO A 17 -22.92 5.01 7.49
N GLU A 18 -23.73 5.67 8.31
CA GLU A 18 -24.58 6.81 7.96
C GLU A 18 -23.80 8.05 7.50
N ASP A 19 -22.57 8.24 8.00
CA ASP A 19 -21.67 9.32 7.58
C ASP A 19 -20.92 8.98 6.28
N GLY A 20 -21.08 7.76 5.77
CA GLY A 20 -20.37 7.25 4.61
C GLY A 20 -18.89 6.99 4.88
N VAL A 21 -18.07 7.10 3.82
CA VAL A 21 -16.63 6.83 3.88
C VAL A 21 -15.88 8.01 4.50
N PRO A 22 -15.01 7.80 5.51
CA PRO A 22 -14.25 8.89 6.10
C PRO A 22 -13.46 9.69 5.05
N PRO A 23 -13.45 11.03 5.09
CA PRO A 23 -12.74 11.87 4.12
C PRO A 23 -11.24 11.53 4.01
N GLN A 24 -10.62 11.09 5.11
CA GLN A 24 -9.26 10.60 5.10
C GLN A 24 -9.09 9.37 4.19
N THR A 25 -9.99 8.39 4.32
CA THR A 25 -9.98 7.18 3.49
C THR A 25 -10.21 7.50 2.02
N LEU A 26 -11.12 8.44 1.72
CA LEU A 26 -11.32 8.91 0.34
C LEU A 26 -10.07 9.57 -0.24
N ARG A 27 -9.37 10.40 0.55
CA ARG A 27 -8.10 11.02 0.13
C ARG A 27 -7.03 9.96 -0.16
N GLU A 28 -6.89 8.96 0.69
CA GLU A 28 -5.93 7.86 0.49
C GLU A 28 -6.25 7.07 -0.79
N ILE A 29 -7.53 6.71 -1.01
CA ILE A 29 -7.96 6.01 -2.23
C ILE A 29 -7.68 6.87 -3.46
N LYS A 30 -8.04 8.15 -3.43
CA LYS A 30 -7.84 9.06 -4.56
C LYS A 30 -6.35 9.19 -4.90
N ALA A 31 -5.50 9.43 -3.89
CA ALA A 31 -4.06 9.50 -4.09
C ALA A 31 -3.51 8.21 -4.72
N LEU A 32 -3.87 7.03 -4.20
CA LEU A 32 -3.40 5.75 -4.75
C LEU A 32 -3.94 5.45 -6.17
N ARG A 33 -5.08 6.02 -6.56
CA ARG A 33 -5.64 5.89 -7.92
C ARG A 33 -4.97 6.83 -8.93
N GLU A 34 -4.50 7.99 -8.47
CA GLU A 34 -3.89 9.02 -9.31
C GLU A 34 -2.40 8.82 -9.50
N ILE A 35 -1.73 8.10 -8.60
CA ILE A 35 -0.31 7.76 -8.75
C ILE A 35 -0.13 6.87 -9.99
N GLU A 36 0.65 7.36 -10.95
CA GLU A 36 1.10 6.58 -12.11
C GLU A 36 1.90 5.35 -11.67
N ASP A 37 1.87 4.29 -12.47
CA ASP A 37 2.51 3.01 -12.14
C ASP A 37 4.02 3.17 -11.89
N HIS A 38 4.48 2.78 -10.70
CA HIS A 38 5.89 2.92 -10.31
C HIS A 38 6.35 1.73 -9.46
N PRO A 39 7.51 1.11 -9.75
CA PRO A 39 7.96 -0.13 -9.10
C PRO A 39 8.30 -0.02 -7.60
N HIS A 40 8.25 1.18 -7.04
CA HIS A 40 8.52 1.46 -5.63
C HIS A 40 7.36 2.16 -4.92
N VAL A 41 6.16 2.14 -5.51
CA VAL A 41 4.93 2.61 -4.87
C VAL A 41 3.89 1.51 -4.95
N ILE A 42 3.23 1.24 -3.83
CA ILE A 42 2.24 0.16 -3.77
C ILE A 42 1.05 0.46 -4.69
N ARG A 43 0.63 -0.52 -5.48
CA ARG A 43 -0.48 -0.35 -6.40
C ARG A 43 -1.83 -0.70 -5.77
N LEU A 44 -2.80 0.20 -5.94
CA LEU A 44 -4.22 -0.09 -5.71
C LEU A 44 -4.82 -0.73 -6.96
N ARG A 45 -5.26 -1.99 -6.86
CA ARG A 45 -5.94 -2.72 -7.93
C ARG A 45 -7.42 -2.38 -8.00
N ALA A 46 -8.09 -2.29 -6.84
CA ALA A 46 -9.49 -1.92 -6.73
C ALA A 46 -9.84 -1.38 -5.34
N ALA A 47 -10.90 -0.58 -5.25
CA ALA A 47 -11.55 -0.21 -4.00
C ALA A 47 -13.06 -0.38 -4.14
N PHE A 48 -13.68 -1.06 -3.18
CA PHE A 48 -15.12 -1.34 -3.22
C PHE A 48 -15.73 -1.42 -1.82
N ALA A 49 -17.04 -1.22 -1.72
CA ALA A 49 -17.77 -1.38 -0.47
C ALA A 49 -18.20 -2.84 -0.27
N GLN A 50 -18.17 -3.30 0.97
CA GLN A 50 -18.69 -4.58 1.42
C GLN A 50 -19.39 -4.39 2.77
N GLY A 51 -20.71 -4.17 2.73
CA GLY A 51 -21.47 -3.78 3.93
C GLY A 51 -20.93 -2.48 4.55
N PRO A 52 -20.75 -2.40 5.89
CA PRO A 52 -20.19 -1.22 6.56
C PRO A 52 -18.65 -1.17 6.47
N THR A 53 -18.05 -1.63 5.37
CA THR A 53 -16.59 -1.71 5.22
C THR A 53 -16.20 -1.28 3.81
N VAL A 54 -15.12 -0.50 3.71
CA VAL A 54 -14.42 -0.26 2.45
C VAL A 54 -13.26 -1.24 2.36
N VAL A 55 -13.17 -1.97 1.26
CA VAL A 55 -12.10 -2.93 0.99
C VAL A 55 -11.20 -2.37 -0.09
N LEU A 56 -9.90 -2.31 0.22
CA LEU A 56 -8.85 -1.97 -0.74
C LEU A 56 -8.14 -3.25 -1.17
N ALA A 57 -8.23 -3.58 -2.46
CA ALA A 57 -7.42 -4.62 -3.07
C ALA A 57 -6.10 -4.00 -3.54
N LEU A 58 -5.03 -4.32 -2.84
CA LEU A 58 -3.67 -3.87 -3.10
C LEU A 58 -2.87 -5.00 -3.75
N GLU A 59 -1.77 -4.68 -4.43
CA GLU A 59 -0.79 -5.71 -4.78
C GLU A 59 -0.32 -6.46 -3.52
N LEU A 60 -0.05 -7.76 -3.68
CA LEU A 60 0.42 -8.59 -2.58
C LEU A 60 1.94 -8.53 -2.48
N LEU A 61 2.44 -8.10 -1.32
CA LEU A 61 3.86 -8.08 -1.00
C LEU A 61 4.20 -9.22 -0.03
N VAL A 62 5.41 -9.78 -0.17
CA VAL A 62 5.87 -10.93 0.65
C VAL A 62 6.07 -10.55 2.12
N GLY A 63 6.32 -9.27 2.42
CA GLY A 63 6.48 -8.78 3.78
C GLY A 63 6.81 -7.29 3.85
N ASP A 64 7.04 -6.79 5.06
CA ASP A 64 7.40 -5.40 5.32
C ASP A 64 8.83 -5.26 5.89
N LEU A 65 9.37 -4.04 5.82
CA LEU A 65 10.72 -3.74 6.31
C LEU A 65 10.85 -3.98 7.83
N GLY A 66 9.80 -3.74 8.62
CA GLY A 66 9.82 -3.98 10.06
C GLY A 66 9.96 -5.48 10.39
N GLY A 67 9.24 -6.33 9.66
CA GLY A 67 9.37 -7.78 9.74
C GLY A 67 10.77 -8.25 9.35
N LEU A 68 11.30 -7.72 8.24
CA LEU A 68 12.67 -8.01 7.81
C LEU A 68 13.70 -7.63 8.88
N LEU A 69 13.56 -6.45 9.50
CA LEU A 69 14.48 -5.97 10.53
C LEU A 69 14.40 -6.81 11.83
N ARG A 70 13.19 -7.22 12.25
CA ARG A 70 13.03 -8.10 13.43
C ARG A 70 13.61 -9.50 13.22
N ALA A 71 13.53 -10.03 11.99
CA ALA A 71 14.05 -11.35 11.66
C ALA A 71 15.56 -11.35 11.36
N ALA A 72 16.18 -10.18 11.21
CA ALA A 72 17.59 -10.09 10.86
C ALA A 72 18.47 -10.49 12.06
N PRO A 73 19.39 -11.47 11.91
CA PRO A 73 20.28 -11.91 13.00
C PRO A 73 21.36 -10.88 13.36
N ALA A 74 21.54 -9.87 12.52
CA ALA A 74 22.48 -8.77 12.68
C ALA A 74 21.96 -7.55 11.88
N PRO A 75 22.51 -6.34 12.10
CA PRO A 75 22.19 -5.18 11.29
C PRO A 75 22.35 -5.47 9.78
N LEU A 76 21.47 -4.90 8.96
CA LEU A 76 21.55 -5.07 7.51
C LEU A 76 22.88 -4.53 6.99
N PRO A 77 23.54 -5.22 6.05
CA PRO A 77 24.82 -4.77 5.52
C PRO A 77 24.64 -3.44 4.77
N PRO A 78 25.65 -2.53 4.78
CA PRO A 78 25.52 -1.20 4.20
C PRO A 78 25.00 -1.16 2.74
N PRO A 79 25.41 -2.08 1.84
CA PRO A 79 24.84 -2.13 0.49
C PRO A 79 23.32 -2.32 0.45
N ARG A 80 22.78 -3.15 1.36
CA ARG A 80 21.33 -3.42 1.43
C ARG A 80 20.56 -2.23 1.99
N VAL A 81 21.11 -1.56 3.01
CA VAL A 81 20.56 -0.31 3.54
C VAL A 81 20.48 0.75 2.44
N ARG A 82 21.58 0.94 1.70
CA ARG A 82 21.64 1.89 0.57
C ARG A 82 20.62 1.55 -0.52
N ALA A 83 20.45 0.29 -0.86
CA ALA A 83 19.47 -0.13 -1.87
C ALA A 83 18.03 0.15 -1.43
N LEU A 84 17.66 -0.21 -0.19
CA LEU A 84 16.34 0.07 0.38
C LEU A 84 16.06 1.58 0.40
N LEU A 85 17.01 2.37 0.87
CA LEU A 85 16.88 3.83 0.90
C LEU A 85 16.70 4.41 -0.51
N ALA A 86 17.49 3.95 -1.48
CA ALA A 86 17.38 4.41 -2.86
C ALA A 86 16.02 4.06 -3.49
N MET A 87 15.48 2.87 -3.23
CA MET A 87 14.14 2.49 -3.69
C MET A 87 13.05 3.37 -3.06
N THR A 88 13.12 3.58 -1.74
CA THR A 88 12.18 4.46 -1.02
C THR A 88 12.22 5.89 -1.56
N LEU A 89 13.42 6.46 -1.76
CA LEU A 89 13.57 7.83 -2.26
C LEU A 89 13.08 7.97 -3.71
N ARG A 90 13.29 6.96 -4.55
CA ARG A 90 12.72 6.94 -5.92
C ARG A 90 11.19 6.91 -5.89
N GLY A 91 10.59 6.07 -5.05
CA GLY A 91 9.13 6.03 -4.86
C GLY A 91 8.59 7.36 -4.35
N LEU A 92 9.24 7.96 -3.34
CA LEU A 92 8.85 9.25 -2.80
C LEU A 92 8.95 10.37 -3.86
N GLY A 93 10.03 10.39 -4.64
CA GLY A 93 10.20 11.34 -5.74
C GLY A 93 9.21 11.16 -6.89
N HIS A 94 8.61 9.97 -7.03
CA HIS A 94 7.47 9.77 -7.92
C HIS A 94 6.18 10.35 -7.35
N VAL A 95 5.89 10.10 -6.07
CA VAL A 95 4.68 10.59 -5.40
C VAL A 95 4.65 12.11 -5.21
N HIS A 96 5.82 12.76 -5.16
CA HIS A 96 5.94 14.22 -5.03
C HIS A 96 5.80 15.01 -6.34
N ARG A 97 5.73 14.33 -7.49
CA ARG A 97 5.49 14.98 -8.79
C ARG A 97 4.00 15.10 -9.06
#